data_AF-A0A849DUS5-F1
#
_entry.id   AF-A0A849DUS5-F1
#
_cell.length_a   1.000
_cell.length_b   1.000
_cell.length_c   1.000
_cell.angle_alpha   90.00
_cell.angle_beta   90.00
_cell.angle_gamma   90.00
#
_symmetry.space_group_name_H-M   'P 1'
#
loop_
_entity.id
_entity.type
_entity.pdbx_description
1 polymer ?
#
loop_
_entity_poly.entity_id
_entity_poly.type
_entity_poly.pdbx_seq_one_letter_code
_entity_poly.pdbx_strand_id
1 'polypeptide(L)'
;MHKMRPQMGYLIAALVILALGLVYFHEGRRDPGNLPAHDRATLVLAICIVLSGLLAIVATGRMWFRHLWHDRYKKSLWQWK
;
A
#
# COMPACT_ATOMS: atom_id res chain seq x y z
N MET A 1 -7.55 -23.48 11.75
CA MET A 1 -7.62 -22.34 10.80
C MET A 1 -6.57 -21.31 11.20
N HIS A 2 -5.44 -21.24 10.48
CA HIS A 2 -4.35 -20.32 10.81
C HIS A 2 -4.70 -18.91 10.31
N LYS A 3 -4.85 -17.95 11.24
CA LYS A 3 -5.12 -16.55 10.95
C LYS A 3 -3.90 -15.93 10.27
N MET A 4 -3.97 -15.69 8.97
CA MET A 4 -3.01 -14.82 8.28
C MET A 4 -3.16 -13.43 8.89
N ARG A 5 -2.19 -13.03 9.73
CA ARG A 5 -2.11 -11.66 10.22
C ARG A 5 -1.35 -10.83 9.17
N PRO A 6 -2.03 -9.97 8.39
CA PRO A 6 -1.34 -9.08 7.49
C PRO A 6 -0.35 -8.21 8.28
N GLN A 7 0.79 -7.87 7.68
CA GLN A 7 1.68 -6.87 8.26
C GLN A 7 1.00 -5.50 8.16
N MET A 8 0.19 -5.20 9.17
CA MET A 8 -0.63 -3.99 9.28
C MET A 8 0.19 -2.71 9.02
N GLY A 9 1.48 -2.68 9.38
CA GLY A 9 2.33 -1.50 9.22
C GLY A 9 2.41 -0.96 7.79
N TYR A 10 2.58 -1.82 6.78
CA TYR A 10 2.66 -1.37 5.38
C TYR A 10 1.31 -0.90 4.83
N LEU A 11 0.21 -1.56 5.24
CA LEU A 11 -1.14 -1.15 4.88
C LEU A 11 -1.54 0.18 5.52
N ILE A 12 -1.19 0.37 6.80
CA ILE A 12 -1.41 1.63 7.50
C ILE A 12 -0.60 2.75 6.85
N ALA A 13 0.68 2.51 6.53
CA ALA A 13 1.51 3.50 5.83
C ALA A 13 0.93 3.88 4.46
N ALA A 14 0.46 2.91 3.68
CA ALA A 14 -0.18 3.15 2.38
C ALA A 14 -1.47 3.97 2.50
N LEU A 15 -2.29 3.71 3.53
CA LEU A 15 -3.49 4.47 3.85
C LEU A 15 -3.18 5.91 4.25
N VAL A 16 -2.17 6.12 5.11
CA VAL A 16 -1.76 7.46 5.55
C VAL A 16 -1.25 8.30 4.38
N ILE A 17 -0.41 7.73 3.51
CA ILE A 17 0.12 8.44 2.32
C ILE A 17 -1.02 8.83 1.37
N LEU A 18 -1.99 7.93 1.18
CA LEU A 18 -3.14 8.19 0.30
C LEU A 18 -4.07 9.26 0.92
N ALA A 19 -4.31 9.21 2.23
CA ALA A 19 -5.10 10.20 2.94
C ALA A 19 -4.46 11.60 2.87
N LEU A 20 -3.14 11.71 3.06
CA LEU A 20 -2.41 12.98 2.94
C LEU A 20 -2.51 13.55 1.52
N GLY A 21 -2.38 12.72 0.49
CA GLY A 21 -2.55 13.15 -0.90
C GLY A 21 -3.96 13.67 -1.19
N LEU A 22 -4.99 13.00 -0.66
CA LEU A 22 -6.39 13.42 -0.80
C LEU A 22 -6.68 14.75 -0.11
N VAL A 23 -6.17 14.94 1.12
CA VAL A 23 -6.35 16.20 1.86
C VAL A 23 -5.69 17.34 1.11
N TYR A 24 -4.44 17.15 0.67
CA TYR A 24 -3.71 18.16 -0.10
C TYR A 24 -4.38 18.51 -1.42
N PHE A 25 -4.94 17.51 -2.10
CA PHE A 25 -5.72 17.71 -3.31
C PHE A 25 -7.00 18.51 -3.04
N HIS A 26 -7.74 18.17 -1.99
CA HIS A 26 -8.96 18.87 -1.62
C HIS A 26 -8.68 20.33 -1.26
N GLU A 27 -7.60 20.62 -0.53
CA GLU A 27 -7.19 22.00 -0.22
C GLU A 27 -6.70 22.77 -1.45
N GLY A 28 -5.90 22.15 -2.32
CA GLY A 28 -5.44 22.79 -3.55
C GLY A 28 -6.55 23.11 -4.55
N ARG A 29 -7.71 22.46 -4.45
CA ARG A 29 -8.91 22.76 -5.26
C ARG A 29 -9.83 23.81 -4.64
N ARG A 30 -9.63 24.17 -3.36
CA ARG A 30 -10.53 25.03 -2.61
C ARG A 30 -10.54 26.47 -3.14
N ASP A 31 -9.44 26.89 -3.76
CA ASP A 31 -9.29 28.20 -4.39
C ASP A 31 -9.23 28.08 -5.94
N PRO A 32 -10.36 28.23 -6.64
CA PRO A 32 -10.43 28.04 -8.11
C PRO A 32 -9.70 29.11 -8.91
N GLY A 33 -9.29 30.22 -8.29
CA GLY A 33 -8.56 31.31 -8.94
C GLY A 33 -7.06 31.05 -9.12
N ASN A 34 -6.50 30.02 -8.49
CA ASN A 34 -5.06 29.74 -8.49
C ASN A 34 -4.74 28.50 -9.34
N LEU A 35 -4.79 28.65 -10.67
CA LEU A 35 -4.46 27.62 -11.66
C LEU A 35 -3.17 26.82 -11.33
N PRO A 36 -2.04 27.45 -10.97
CA PRO A 36 -0.81 26.70 -10.65
C PRO A 36 -0.88 25.90 -9.33
N ALA A 37 -1.79 26.23 -8.41
CA ALA A 37 -2.01 25.43 -7.21
C ALA A 37 -2.77 24.13 -7.52
N HIS A 38 -3.70 24.18 -8.49
CA HIS A 38 -4.49 23.03 -8.93
C HIS A 38 -3.63 21.96 -9.61
N ASP A 39 -2.71 22.39 -10.48
CA ASP A 39 -1.79 21.47 -11.19
C ASP A 39 -0.81 20.81 -10.23
N ARG A 40 -0.26 21.58 -9.28
CA ARG A 40 0.63 21.06 -8.23
C ARG A 40 -0.10 20.05 -7.34
N ALA A 41 -1.32 20.36 -6.92
CA ALA A 41 -2.13 19.47 -6.09
C ALA A 41 -2.46 18.15 -6.83
N THR A 42 -2.76 18.22 -8.13
CA THR A 42 -3.00 17.04 -8.97
C THR A 42 -1.74 16.18 -9.11
N LEU A 43 -0.58 16.81 -9.30
CA LEU A 43 0.70 16.12 -9.39
C LEU A 43 1.10 15.44 -8.07
N VAL A 44 0.88 16.11 -6.93
CA VAL A 44 1.10 15.54 -5.59
C VAL A 44 0.19 14.33 -5.35
N LEU A 45 -1.10 14.43 -5.70
CA LEU A 45 -2.04 13.31 -5.59
C LEU A 45 -1.57 12.12 -6.45
N ALA A 46 -1.14 12.36 -7.68
CA ALA A 46 -0.66 11.31 -8.58
C ALA A 46 0.56 10.59 -7.98
N ILE A 47 1.53 11.32 -7.41
CA ILE A 47 2.68 10.74 -6.72
C ILE A 47 2.23 9.90 -5.52
N CYS A 48 1.32 10.41 -4.69
CA CYS A 48 0.78 9.68 -3.53
C CYS A 48 0.08 8.38 -3.94
N ILE A 49 -0.66 8.38 -5.05
CA ILE A 49 -1.31 7.18 -5.59
C ILE A 49 -0.27 6.14 -6.03
N VAL A 50 0.76 6.55 -6.76
CA VAL A 50 1.84 5.64 -7.20
C VAL A 50 2.57 5.04 -6.00
N LEU A 51 2.93 5.86 -5.01
CA LEU A 51 3.60 5.39 -3.79
C LEU A 51 2.73 4.44 -2.98
N SER A 52 1.44 4.75 -2.82
CA SER A 52 0.49 3.90 -2.12
C SER A 52 0.30 2.56 -2.83
N GLY A 53 0.19 2.58 -4.16
CA GLY A 53 0.12 1.39 -5.01
C GLY A 53 1.35 0.49 -4.86
N LEU A 54 2.56 1.08 -4.91
CA LEU A 54 3.81 0.32 -4.70
C LEU A 54 3.86 -0.34 -3.32
N LEU A 55 3.47 0.38 -2.26
CA LEU A 55 3.41 -0.17 -0.91
C LEU A 55 2.39 -1.31 -0.80
N ALA A 56 1.24 -1.19 -1.45
CA ALA A 56 0.23 -2.25 -1.48
C ALA A 56 0.74 -3.50 -2.22
N ILE A 57 1.43 -3.33 -3.35
CA ILE A 57 2.06 -4.44 -4.09
C ILE A 57 3.12 -5.13 -3.23
N VAL A 58 4.00 -4.37 -2.55
CA VAL A 58 5.03 -4.93 -1.68
C VAL A 58 4.41 -5.67 -0.48
N ALA A 59 3.38 -5.10 0.15
CA ALA A 59 2.68 -5.73 1.26
C ALA A 59 2.03 -7.06 0.84
N THR A 60 1.39 -7.08 -0.33
CA THR A 60 0.73 -8.26 -0.90
C THR A 60 1.76 -9.32 -1.32
N GLY A 61 2.80 -8.90 -2.03
CA GLY A 61 3.90 -9.77 -2.46
C GLY A 61 4.59 -10.44 -1.28
N ARG A 62 4.85 -9.70 -0.20
CA ARG A 62 5.46 -10.26 1.02
C ARG A 62 4.56 -11.27 1.73
N MET A 63 3.23 -11.06 1.73
CA MET A 63 2.29 -12.07 2.24
C MET A 63 2.28 -13.32 1.38
N TRP A 64 2.26 -13.17 0.05
CA TRP A 64 2.25 -14.29 -0.88
C TRP A 64 3.53 -15.12 -0.80
N PHE A 65 4.70 -14.45 -0.76
CA PHE A 65 5.99 -15.12 -0.59
C PHE A 65 6.04 -15.88 0.73
N ARG A 66 5.60 -15.27 1.84
CA ARG A 66 5.58 -15.96 3.13
C ARG A 66 4.66 -17.19 3.11
N HIS A 67 3.53 -17.13 2.41
CA HIS A 67 2.62 -18.26 2.27
C HIS A 67 3.22 -19.38 1.40
N LEU A 68 3.74 -19.05 0.21
CA LEU A 68 4.34 -20.01 -0.73
C LEU A 68 5.59 -20.70 -0.17
N TRP A 69 6.38 -19.98 0.65
CA TRP A 69 7.57 -20.55 1.27
C TRP A 69 7.22 -21.48 2.44
N HIS A 70 6.20 -21.15 3.23
CA HIS A 70 5.81 -21.94 4.40
C HIS A 70 5.15 -23.28 4.02
N ASP A 71 4.44 -23.33 2.89
CA ASP A 71 3.89 -24.60 2.37
C ASP A 71 4.96 -25.55 1.83
N ARG A 72 6.13 -25.05 1.42
CA ARG A 72 7.23 -25.91 0.96
C ARG A 72 7.89 -26.71 2.10
N TYR A 73 8.02 -26.14 3.30
CA TYR A 73 8.68 -26.82 4.42
C TYR A 73 7.78 -27.79 5.19
N LYS A 74 6.45 -27.63 5.14
CA LYS A 74 5.54 -28.57 5.81
C LYS A 74 5.49 -29.94 5.14
N LYS A 75 5.68 -30.02 3.81
CA LYS A 75 5.62 -31.29 3.08
C LYS A 75 6.89 -32.15 3.23
N SER A 76 8.06 -31.56 3.50
CA SER A 76 9.29 -32.36 3.66
C SER A 76 9.40 -33.04 5.03
N LEU A 77 8.73 -32.52 6.06
CA LEU A 77 8.82 -33.07 7.43
C LEU A 77 7.88 -34.26 7.69
N TRP A 78 6.87 -34.47 6.85
CA TRP A 78 5.88 -35.55 6.99
C TRP A 78 6.20 -36.79 6.14
N GLN A 79 7.25 -36.76 5.33
CA GLN A 79 7.70 -37.92 4.54
C GLN A 79 8.79 -38.77 5.22
N TRP A 80 9.17 -38.43 6.46
CA TRP A 80 10.21 -39.11 7.24
C TRP A 80 9.67 -39.81 8.50
N LYS A 81 8.36 -40.06 8.58
CA LYS A 81 7.72 -40.86 9.63
C LYS A 81 6.96 -42.01 9.01
#